data_AF-A0A370GCR1-F1
#
_entry.id   AF-A0A370GCR1-F1
#
_cell.length_a   1.000
_cell.length_b   1.000
_cell.length_c   1.000
_cell.angle_alpha   90.00
_cell.angle_beta   90.00
_cell.angle_gamma   90.00
#
_symmetry.space_group_name_H-M   'P 1'
#
loop_
_entity.id
_entity.type
_entity.pdbx_description
1 polymer ?
#
loop_
_entity_poly.entity_id
_entity_poly.type
_entity_poly.pdbx_seq_one_letter_code
_entity_poly.pdbx_strand_id
1 'polypeptide(L)' 'MPASEGELNYASLLYYLLYEEELPKREYRKQDIRYIIELLMHKQKSQEDFLQSDVIH' A
#
# COMPACT_ATOMS: atom_id res chain seq x y z
N MET A 1 19.93 1.09 5.34
CA MET A 1 19.86 1.42 3.90
C MET A 1 18.54 2.14 3.64
N PRO A 2 18.54 3.24 2.87
CA PRO A 2 17.31 3.90 2.44
C PRO A 2 16.48 2.97 1.55
N ALA A 3 15.19 3.22 1.47
CA ALA A 3 14.31 2.61 0.47
C ALA A 3 14.80 2.92 -0.94
N SER A 4 14.65 1.97 -1.86
CA SER A 4 14.87 2.24 -3.27
C SER A 4 13.74 3.10 -3.85
N GLU A 5 14.03 3.86 -4.90
CA GLU A 5 13.03 4.65 -5.61
C GLU A 5 11.87 3.78 -6.13
N GLY A 6 12.17 2.55 -6.60
CA GLY A 6 11.14 1.60 -7.02
C GLY A 6 10.20 1.19 -5.89
N GLU A 7 10.72 0.91 -4.69
CA GLU A 7 9.90 0.59 -3.51
C GLU A 7 9.05 1.80 -3.08
N LEU A 8 9.61 3.00 -3.13
CA LEU A 8 8.89 4.25 -2.82
C LEU A 8 7.76 4.52 -3.81
N ASN A 9 8.01 4.37 -5.11
CA ASN A 9 7.02 4.59 -6.17
C ASN A 9 5.88 3.56 -6.07
N TYR A 10 6.22 2.29 -5.81
CA TYR A 10 5.23 1.24 -5.64
C TYR A 10 4.35 1.48 -4.40
N ALA A 11 4.95 1.81 -3.26
CA ALA A 11 4.22 2.17 -2.04
C ALA A 11 3.32 3.38 -2.25
N SER A 12 3.79 4.39 -2.99
CA SER A 12 3.03 5.61 -3.30
C SER A 12 1.80 5.30 -4.15
N LEU A 13 1.94 4.46 -5.16
CA LEU A 13 0.81 4.02 -5.99
C LEU A 13 -0.22 3.25 -5.17
N LEU A 14 0.22 2.28 -4.35
CA LEU A 14 -0.69 1.51 -3.50
C LEU A 14 -1.42 2.39 -2.48
N TYR A 15 -0.72 3.33 -1.86
CA TYR A 15 -1.31 4.24 -0.89
C TYR A 15 -2.37 5.13 -1.55
N TYR A 16 -2.06 5.68 -2.73
CA TYR A 16 -3.02 6.48 -3.49
C TYR A 16 -4.26 5.68 -3.90
N LEU A 17 -4.09 4.44 -4.35
CA LEU A 17 -5.23 3.58 -4.72
C LEU A 17 -6.16 3.27 -3.53
N LEU A 18 -5.63 3.19 -2.31
CA LEU A 18 -6.38 2.81 -1.12
C LEU A 18 -6.99 3.98 -0.35
N TYR A 19 -6.36 5.15 -0.42
CA TYR A 19 -6.70 6.30 0.41
C TYR A 19 -6.96 7.58 -0.40
N GLU A 20 -6.74 7.57 -1.72
CA GLU A 20 -6.82 8.74 -2.60
C GLU A 20 -5.92 9.91 -2.15
N GLU A 21 -4.85 9.59 -1.43
CA GLU A 21 -3.90 10.54 -0.84
C GLU A 21 -2.45 10.23 -1.26
N GLU A 22 -1.56 11.21 -1.14
CA GLU A 22 -0.12 10.98 -1.33
C GLU A 22 0.49 10.22 -0.13
N LEU A 23 1.41 9.28 -0.42
CA LEU A 23 2.21 8.67 0.63
C LEU A 23 3.02 9.76 1.36
N PRO A 24 3.03 9.80 2.70
CA PRO A 24 3.72 10.85 3.45
C PRO A 24 5.19 10.98 3.06
N LYS A 25 5.66 12.18 2.72
CA LYS A 25 7.07 12.41 2.37
C LYS A 25 7.95 12.24 3.60
N ARG A 26 8.65 11.11 3.70
CA ARG A 26 9.58 10.77 4.79
C ARG A 26 10.82 10.08 4.22
N GLU A 27 11.93 10.15 4.97
CA GLU A 27 13.12 9.35 4.67
C GLU A 27 12.90 7.89 5.12
N TYR A 28 12.18 7.14 4.30
CA TYR A 28 11.87 5.75 4.59
C TYR A 28 13.12 4.88 4.53
N ARG A 29 13.32 4.07 5.57
CA ARG A 29 14.29 2.98 5.51
C ARG A 29 13.69 1.85 4.68
N LYS A 30 14.57 1.03 4.11
CA LYS A 30 14.18 -0.13 3.30
C LYS A 30 13.24 -1.11 4.03
N GLN A 31 13.42 -1.29 5.34
CA GLN A 31 12.55 -2.17 6.13
C GLN A 31 11.16 -1.55 6.32
N ASP A 32 11.10 -0.25 6.61
CA ASP A 32 9.84 0.47 6.81
C ASP A 32 8.99 0.47 5.54
N ILE A 33 9.59 0.77 4.38
CA ILE A 33 8.83 0.81 3.13
C ILE A 33 8.28 -0.57 2.73
N ARG A 34 9.03 -1.64 3.00
CA ARG A 34 8.59 -3.02 2.73
C ARG A 34 7.42 -3.40 3.61
N TYR A 35 7.51 -3.08 4.90
CA TYR A 35 6.41 -3.30 5.84
C TYR A 35 5.16 -2.52 5.43
N ILE A 36 5.32 -1.26 5.00
CA ILE A 36 4.21 -0.45 4.47
C ILE A 36 3.58 -1.11 3.24
N ILE A 37 4.40 -1.55 2.27
CA ILE A 37 3.90 -2.25 1.07
C ILE A 37 3.09 -3.49 1.45
N GLU A 38 3.61 -4.34 2.35
CA GLU A 38 2.91 -5.55 2.81
C GLU A 38 1.57 -5.23 3.46
N LEU A 39 1.51 -4.19 4.31
CA LEU A 39 0.27 -3.72 4.92
C LEU A 39 -0.74 -3.22 3.87
N LEU A 40 -0.28 -2.44 2.89
CA LEU A 40 -1.13 -1.91 1.83
C LEU A 40 -1.69 -3.03 0.96
N MET A 41 -0.87 -4.01 0.57
CA MET A 41 -1.32 -5.17 -0.20
C MET A 41 -2.35 -6.01 0.57
N HIS A 42 -2.13 -6.24 1.87
CA HIS A 42 -3.10 -6.96 2.70
C HIS A 42 -4.44 -6.21 2.79
N LYS A 43 -4.40 -4.88 2.93
CA LYS A 43 -5.61 -4.06 2.96
C LYS A 43 -6.35 -4.07 1.63
N GLN A 44 -5.63 -3.96 0.51
CA GLN A 44 -6.22 -4.05 -0.83
C GLN A 44 -6.94 -5.38 -1.03
N LYS A 45 -6.27 -6.49 -0.69
CA LYS A 45 -6.88 -7.82 -0.78
C LYS A 45 -8.15 -7.92 0.07
N SER A 46 -8.12 -7.39 1.29
CA SER A 46 -9.30 -7.39 2.16
C SER A 46 -10.46 -6.53 1.62
N GLN A 47 -10.18 -5.43 0.92
CA GLN A 47 -11.22 -4.62 0.27
C GLN A 47 -11.81 -5.34 -0.95
N GLU A 48 -10.97 -6.00 -1.76
CA GLU A 48 -11.42 -6.80 -2.89
C GLU A 48 -12.28 -7.98 -2.41
N ASP A 49 -11.85 -8.68 -1.35
CA ASP A 49 -12.59 -9.79 -0.73
C ASP A 49 -13.94 -9.30 -0.17
N PHE A 50 -13.99 -8.11 0.46
CA PHE A 50 -15.24 -7.51 0.97
C PHE A 50 -16.21 -7.19 -0.18
N LEU A 51 -15.74 -6.51 -1.23
CA LEU A 51 -16.57 -6.16 -2.39
C LEU A 51 -17.09 -7.40 -3.12
N GLN A 52 -16.33 -8.50 -3.17
CA GLN A 52 -16.80 -9.76 -3.76
C GLN A 52 -17.83 -10.47 -2.87
N SER A 53 -17.73 -10.34 -1.55
CA SER A 53 -18.69 -10.92 -0.61
C SER A 53 -20.06 -10.25 -0.66
N ASP A 54 -20.13 -8.94 -0.92
CA ASP A 54 -21.39 -8.19 -1.04
C ASP A 54 -22.17 -8.51 -2.32
N VAL A 55 -21.53 -9.10 -3.36
CA VAL A 55 -22.21 -9.52 -4.59
C VAL A 55 -22.88 -10.89 -4.43
N ILE A 56 -22.61 -11.61 -3.34
CA ILE A 56 -23.20 -12.91 -3.01
C ILE A 56 -24.02 -12.80 -1.71
N HIS A 57 -24.98 -11.88 -1.64
CA HIS A 57 -26.07 -11.95 -0.65
C HIS A 57 -27.39 -11.42 -1.20
#